data_AF-A0A835SGU9-F1
#
_entry.id   AF-A0A835SGU9-F1
#
_cell.length_a   1.000
_cell.length_b   1.000
_cell.length_c   1.000
_cell.angle_alpha   90.00
_cell.angle_beta   90.00
_cell.angle_gamma   90.00
#
_symmetry.space_group_name_H-M   'P 1'
#
loop_
_entity.id
_entity.type
_entity.pdbx_description
1 polymer ?
#
loop_
_entity_poly.entity_id
_entity_poly.type
_entity_poly.pdbx_seq_one_letter_code
_entity_poly.pdbx_strand_id
1 'polypeptide(L)'
;MPLLGVPRASPCALEDPKDPERDLLLPAVRGTLNVLKRPEPPGLAAKWYPVSKTMAEKVSWEYAEKHGLDIVAINPSTCLGPLLQPGLNASSAVLQQLLQGSKDNFEYYWLGSVHVRDVAHAQVLLPRLHIEREVPFVHGIYQFKDFAETVARLFPGYNVHRFTEETQPGLVACKDASKRLIELGLAFTPIEEAIKESEASMKSKGFLG
;
A
#
# COMPACT_ATOMS: atom_id res chain seq x y z
N MET A 1 -27.14 19.32 -24.55
CA MET A 1 -27.40 18.11 -23.76
C MET A 1 -26.26 17.14 -24.03
N PRO A 2 -25.26 17.05 -23.13
CA PRO A 2 -24.14 16.12 -23.26
C PRO A 2 -24.51 14.77 -22.62
N LEU A 3 -24.05 13.66 -23.21
CA LEU A 3 -23.55 12.43 -22.55
C LEU A 3 -23.48 11.27 -23.57
N LEU A 4 -22.29 10.66 -23.60
CA LEU A 4 -21.94 9.25 -23.90
C LEU A 4 -20.82 9.14 -24.95
N GLY A 5 -19.60 9.19 -24.43
CA GLY A 5 -18.38 8.79 -25.11
C GLY A 5 -17.37 8.38 -24.07
N VAL A 6 -17.54 7.18 -23.50
CA VAL A 6 -16.51 6.51 -22.71
C VAL A 6 -15.68 5.67 -23.68
N PRO A 7 -14.37 5.94 -23.88
CA PRO A 7 -13.47 4.90 -24.33
C PRO A 7 -12.93 4.20 -23.07
N ARG A 8 -13.59 3.09 -22.72
CA ARG A 8 -12.91 1.96 -22.08
C ARG A 8 -12.04 1.34 -23.16
N ALA A 9 -10.74 1.32 -22.95
CA ALA A 9 -9.88 0.18 -23.26
C ALA A 9 -8.41 0.61 -23.11
N SER A 10 -7.69 -0.11 -22.26
CA SER A 10 -6.26 -0.31 -22.40
C SER A 10 -5.95 -0.66 -23.86
N PRO A 11 -4.90 -0.12 -24.49
CA PRO A 11 -4.46 -0.66 -25.77
C PRO A 11 -3.92 -2.07 -25.53
N CYS A 12 -4.75 -3.08 -25.79
CA CYS A 12 -4.27 -4.44 -25.99
C CYS A 12 -3.50 -4.45 -27.31
N ALA A 13 -2.17 -4.54 -27.25
CA ALA A 13 -1.39 -4.90 -28.42
C ALA A 13 -1.67 -6.37 -28.74
N LEU A 14 -2.07 -6.66 -29.98
CA LEU A 14 -2.35 -8.02 -30.48
C LEU A 14 -1.05 -8.83 -30.72
N GLU A 15 0.11 -8.24 -30.47
CA GLU A 15 1.43 -8.83 -30.63
C GLU A 15 2.22 -8.77 -29.32
N ASP A 16 3.17 -9.70 -29.14
CA ASP A 16 4.07 -9.70 -27.99
C ASP A 16 4.93 -8.42 -27.95
N PRO A 17 4.96 -7.69 -26.83
CA PRO A 17 5.76 -6.47 -26.72
C PRO A 17 7.24 -6.83 -26.82
N LYS A 18 7.98 -6.06 -27.63
CA LYS A 18 9.43 -6.26 -27.78
C LYS A 18 10.19 -5.74 -26.55
N ASP A 19 9.60 -4.78 -25.83
CA ASP A 19 10.13 -4.21 -24.60
C ASP A 19 8.98 -4.00 -23.59
N PRO A 20 8.77 -4.92 -22.62
CA PRO A 20 7.64 -4.87 -21.69
C PRO A 20 7.62 -3.62 -20.79
N GLU A 21 8.79 -3.05 -20.49
CA GLU A 21 8.89 -1.81 -19.70
C GLU A 21 8.34 -0.64 -20.50
N ARG A 22 8.77 -0.51 -21.75
CA ARG A 22 8.36 0.59 -22.62
C ARG A 22 6.96 0.44 -23.19
N ASP A 23 6.56 -0.79 -23.50
CA ASP A 23 5.39 -1.06 -24.32
C ASP A 23 4.12 -1.36 -23.48
N LEU A 24 4.29 -1.74 -22.20
CA LEU A 24 3.17 -2.04 -21.30
C LEU A 24 3.22 -1.26 -19.98
N LEU A 25 4.33 -1.33 -19.25
CA LEU A 25 4.45 -0.74 -17.92
C LEU A 25 4.40 0.79 -17.96
N LEU A 26 5.23 1.44 -18.77
CA LEU A 26 5.27 2.90 -18.88
C LEU A 26 3.93 3.49 -19.38
N PRO A 27 3.24 2.91 -20.37
CA PRO A 27 1.90 3.33 -20.78
C PRO A 27 0.85 3.17 -19.68
N ALA A 28 0.83 2.06 -18.94
CA ALA A 28 -0.10 1.85 -17.83
C ALA A 28 0.14 2.86 -16.69
N VAL A 29 1.40 3.06 -16.31
CA VAL A 29 1.80 4.06 -15.30
C VAL A 29 1.47 5.48 -15.76
N ARG A 30 1.75 5.82 -17.02
CA ARG A 30 1.39 7.13 -17.59
C ARG A 30 -0.11 7.32 -17.69
N GLY A 31 -0.88 6.28 -17.99
CA GLY A 31 -2.34 6.29 -17.96
C GLY A 31 -2.86 6.67 -16.58
N THR A 32 -2.39 5.99 -15.53
CA THR A 32 -2.72 6.33 -14.14
C THR A 32 -2.28 7.75 -13.79
N LEU A 33 -1.07 8.17 -14.14
CA LEU A 33 -0.59 9.54 -13.88
C LEU A 33 -1.39 10.60 -14.62
N ASN A 34 -1.86 10.33 -15.84
CA ASN A 34 -2.66 11.26 -16.62
C ASN A 34 -4.08 11.42 -16.05
N VAL A 35 -4.62 10.36 -15.43
CA VAL A 35 -5.86 10.44 -14.64
C VAL A 35 -5.61 11.27 -13.37
N LEU A 36 -4.52 11.00 -12.64
CA LEU A 36 -4.17 11.71 -11.40
C LEU A 36 -3.82 13.20 -11.60
N LYS A 37 -3.33 13.58 -12.80
CA LYS A 37 -2.99 14.98 -13.14
C LYS A 37 -4.19 15.84 -13.51
N ARG A 38 -5.40 15.28 -13.58
CA ARG A 38 -6.61 16.08 -13.78
C ARG A 38 -6.92 16.86 -12.50
N PRO A 39 -7.36 18.13 -12.59
CA PRO A 39 -7.86 18.85 -11.44
C PRO A 39 -9.14 18.16 -10.97
N GLU A 40 -9.02 17.39 -9.90
CA GLU A 40 -10.09 16.55 -9.36
C GLU A 40 -10.65 17.16 -8.06
N PRO A 41 -11.93 16.95 -7.75
CA PRO A 41 -12.47 17.28 -6.44
C PRO A 41 -11.72 16.50 -5.35
N PRO A 42 -11.44 17.10 -4.18
CA PRO A 42 -10.73 16.43 -3.10
C PRO A 42 -11.41 15.11 -2.72
N GLY A 43 -10.65 14.01 -2.73
CA GLY A 43 -11.09 12.67 -2.33
C GLY A 43 -11.32 11.65 -3.46
N LEU A 44 -11.30 12.06 -4.74
CA LEU A 44 -11.54 11.12 -5.86
C LEU A 44 -10.28 10.31 -6.25
N ALA A 45 -9.09 10.91 -6.20
CA ALA A 45 -7.82 10.23 -6.45
C ALA A 45 -7.58 9.01 -5.54
N ALA A 46 -8.06 9.12 -4.29
CA ALA A 46 -7.91 8.07 -3.31
C ALA A 46 -8.78 6.84 -3.66
N LYS A 47 -9.97 7.03 -4.24
CA LYS A 47 -10.85 5.93 -4.72
C LYS A 47 -10.30 5.20 -5.95
N TRP A 48 -9.56 5.89 -6.81
CA TRP A 48 -9.00 5.30 -8.04
C TRP A 48 -7.71 4.51 -7.81
N TYR A 49 -7.00 4.75 -6.71
CA TYR A 49 -5.76 4.03 -6.41
C TYR A 49 -5.98 2.51 -6.27
N PRO A 50 -6.93 2.01 -5.45
CA PRO A 50 -7.22 0.57 -5.39
C PRO A 50 -7.59 0.00 -6.76
N VAL A 51 -8.45 0.69 -7.52
CA VAL A 51 -8.84 0.29 -8.88
C VAL A 51 -7.63 0.16 -9.79
N SER A 52 -6.73 1.15 -9.77
CA SER A 52 -5.51 1.11 -10.58
C SER A 52 -4.59 -0.05 -10.20
N LYS A 53 -4.51 -0.40 -8.91
CA LYS A 53 -3.67 -1.51 -8.44
C LYS A 53 -4.25 -2.86 -8.83
N THR A 54 -5.56 -3.07 -8.65
CA THR A 54 -6.25 -4.28 -9.12
C THR A 54 -6.11 -4.47 -10.63
N MET A 55 -6.24 -3.39 -11.41
CA MET A 55 -6.09 -3.46 -12.87
C MET A 55 -4.65 -3.80 -13.28
N ALA A 56 -3.64 -3.22 -12.61
CA ALA A 56 -2.25 -3.51 -12.89
C ALA A 56 -1.89 -4.97 -12.57
N GLU A 57 -2.39 -5.49 -11.45
CA GLU A 57 -2.22 -6.90 -11.09
C GLU A 57 -2.86 -7.82 -12.13
N LYS A 58 -4.11 -7.55 -12.53
CA LYS A 58 -4.79 -8.34 -13.56
C LYS A 58 -4.01 -8.41 -14.88
N VAL A 59 -3.51 -7.26 -15.36
CA VAL A 59 -2.68 -7.21 -16.57
C VAL A 59 -1.37 -7.98 -16.39
N SER A 60 -0.78 -7.96 -15.20
CA SER A 60 0.44 -8.72 -14.90
C SER A 60 0.20 -10.22 -14.98
N TRP A 61 -0.93 -10.71 -14.46
CA TRP A 61 -1.33 -12.12 -14.55
C TRP A 61 -1.61 -12.56 -16.00
N GLU A 62 -2.36 -11.77 -16.77
CA GLU A 62 -2.63 -12.06 -18.18
C GLU A 62 -1.34 -12.14 -19.00
N TYR A 63 -0.39 -11.25 -18.73
CA TYR A 63 0.92 -11.27 -19.37
C TYR A 63 1.72 -12.51 -18.97
N ALA A 64 1.75 -12.84 -17.68
CA ALA A 64 2.48 -14.01 -17.19
C ALA A 64 1.98 -15.32 -17.81
N GLU A 65 0.65 -15.50 -17.89
CA GLU A 65 0.03 -16.66 -18.52
C GLU A 65 0.40 -16.76 -20.01
N LYS A 66 0.31 -15.64 -20.74
CA LYS A 66 0.63 -15.59 -22.18
C LYS A 66 2.09 -15.96 -22.47
N HIS A 67 3.00 -15.61 -21.56
CA HIS A 67 4.44 -15.73 -21.77
C HIS A 67 5.09 -16.87 -20.97
N GLY A 68 4.29 -17.67 -20.25
CA GLY A 68 4.80 -18.75 -19.41
C GLY A 68 5.76 -18.28 -18.30
N LEU A 69 5.49 -17.10 -17.72
CA LEU A 69 6.27 -16.55 -16.61
C LEU A 69 5.66 -16.99 -15.29
N ASP A 70 6.52 -17.43 -14.36
CA ASP A 70 6.13 -17.59 -12.95
C ASP A 70 6.24 -16.22 -12.27
N ILE A 71 5.11 -15.71 -11.78
CA ILE A 71 5.04 -14.44 -11.07
C ILE A 71 4.37 -14.62 -9.71
N VAL A 72 4.77 -13.76 -8.77
CA VAL A 72 4.14 -13.62 -7.46
C VAL A 72 3.73 -12.17 -7.26
N ALA A 73 2.47 -11.95 -6.88
CA ALA A 73 1.97 -10.63 -6.51
C ALA A 73 2.05 -10.47 -4.99
N ILE A 74 2.79 -9.45 -4.54
CA ILE A 74 2.94 -9.12 -3.12
C ILE A 74 2.20 -7.81 -2.88
N ASN A 75 1.12 -7.89 -2.10
CA ASN A 75 0.19 -6.79 -1.88
C ASN A 75 0.30 -6.29 -0.43
N PRO A 76 1.23 -5.36 -0.12
CA PRO A 76 1.38 -4.82 1.23
C PRO A 76 0.29 -3.84 1.62
N SER A 77 -0.04 -3.80 2.91
CA SER A 77 -0.83 -2.71 3.53
C SER A 77 0.05 -1.46 3.76
N THR A 78 -0.32 -0.58 4.71
CA THR A 78 0.46 0.61 5.02
C THR A 78 1.89 0.23 5.39
N CYS A 79 2.85 0.60 4.53
CA CYS A 79 4.24 0.23 4.69
C CYS A 79 4.98 1.28 5.54
N LEU A 80 5.43 0.87 6.72
CA LEU A 80 6.14 1.69 7.69
C LEU A 80 7.60 1.22 7.83
N GLY A 81 8.47 2.14 8.23
CA GLY A 81 9.88 1.91 8.49
C GLY A 81 10.74 3.07 8.01
N PRO A 82 12.06 2.89 7.97
CA PRO A 82 12.98 3.95 7.56
C PRO A 82 12.73 4.41 6.12
N LEU A 83 12.71 5.72 5.94
CA LEU A 83 12.61 6.33 4.62
C LEU A 83 13.95 6.20 3.92
N LEU A 84 14.00 5.54 2.76
CA LEU A 84 15.18 5.59 1.88
C LEU A 84 15.10 6.77 0.92
N GLN A 85 13.90 7.08 0.42
CA GLN A 85 13.68 8.20 -0.48
C GLN A 85 13.79 9.57 0.23
N PRO A 86 14.03 10.67 -0.51
CA PRO A 86 14.12 12.01 0.08
C PRO A 86 12.76 12.58 0.51
N GLY A 87 11.64 12.07 0.00
CA GLY A 87 10.28 12.54 0.30
C GLY A 87 9.42 11.52 1.07
N LEU A 88 8.25 11.96 1.54
CA LEU A 88 7.25 11.06 2.11
C LEU A 88 6.51 10.31 1.01
N ASN A 89 6.26 9.02 1.24
CA ASN A 89 5.27 8.27 0.46
C ASN A 89 3.90 8.35 1.17
N ALA A 90 2.86 7.85 0.51
CA ALA A 90 1.50 7.87 1.06
C ALA A 90 1.40 7.15 2.41
N SER A 91 2.08 6.00 2.58
CA SER A 91 2.04 5.23 3.83
C SER A 91 2.69 5.97 5.01
N SER A 92 3.85 6.57 4.81
CA SER A 92 4.53 7.37 5.85
C SER A 92 3.78 8.65 6.17
N ALA A 93 3.07 9.23 5.20
CA ALA A 93 2.21 10.40 5.42
C ALA A 93 1.06 10.10 6.39
N VAL A 94 0.51 8.87 6.40
CA VAL A 94 -0.51 8.45 7.39
C VAL A 94 0.02 8.64 8.81
N LEU A 95 1.20 8.11 9.11
CA LEU A 95 1.80 8.23 10.45
C LEU A 95 2.21 9.68 10.76
N GLN A 96 2.77 10.41 9.79
CA GLN A 96 3.12 11.82 9.97
C GLN A 96 1.90 12.66 10.37
N GLN A 97 0.81 12.56 9.60
CA GLN A 97 -0.41 13.32 9.84
C GLN A 97 -1.01 12.98 11.21
N LEU A 98 -0.98 11.71 11.59
CA LEU A 98 -1.43 11.26 12.90
C LEU A 98 -0.59 11.87 14.05
N LEU A 99 0.75 11.85 13.92
CA LEU A 99 1.67 12.47 14.89
C LEU A 99 1.49 13.99 14.99
N GLN A 100 1.05 14.63 13.90
CA GLN A 100 0.73 16.06 13.85
C GLN A 100 -0.70 16.39 14.30
N GLY A 101 -1.47 15.39 14.74
CA GLY A 101 -2.82 15.57 15.29
C GLY A 101 -3.96 15.66 14.28
N SER A 102 -3.75 15.11 13.08
CA SER A 102 -4.85 14.90 12.14
C SER A 102 -5.97 14.08 12.77
N LYS A 103 -7.21 14.40 12.36
CA LYS A 103 -8.43 13.70 12.76
C LYS A 103 -8.96 12.78 11.66
N ASP A 104 -8.21 12.63 10.57
CA ASP A 104 -8.57 11.73 9.48
C ASP A 104 -8.52 10.28 9.96
N ASN A 105 -9.60 9.52 9.72
CA ASN A 105 -9.78 8.16 10.23
C ASN A 105 -9.29 7.07 9.25
N PHE A 106 -8.88 7.46 8.03
CA PHE A 106 -8.43 6.58 6.94
C PHE A 106 -9.34 5.37 6.67
N GLU A 107 -10.65 5.53 6.87
CA GLU A 107 -11.68 4.48 6.81
C GLU A 107 -11.54 3.53 5.61
N TYR A 108 -11.33 4.07 4.41
CA TYR A 108 -11.34 3.27 3.17
C TYR A 108 -10.01 2.62 2.80
N TYR A 109 -8.91 2.98 3.46
CA TYR A 109 -7.56 2.57 3.05
C TYR A 109 -6.83 1.78 4.13
N TRP A 110 -7.26 1.93 5.38
CA TRP A 110 -6.60 1.31 6.50
C TRP A 110 -7.01 -0.15 6.65
N LEU A 111 -6.03 -1.04 6.51
CA LEU A 111 -6.15 -2.49 6.78
C LEU A 111 -5.05 -2.97 7.74
N GLY A 112 -4.38 -2.06 8.44
CA GLY A 112 -3.18 -2.32 9.22
C GLY A 112 -1.91 -1.88 8.50
N SER A 113 -0.77 -2.32 9.03
CA SER A 113 0.56 -1.90 8.55
C SER A 113 1.60 -3.01 8.65
N VAL A 114 2.66 -2.86 7.86
CA VAL A 114 3.79 -3.80 7.78
C VAL A 114 5.12 -3.04 7.78
N HIS A 115 6.19 -3.71 8.18
CA HIS A 115 7.52 -3.14 8.13
C HIS A 115 8.11 -3.25 6.71
N VAL A 116 8.77 -2.20 6.23
CA VAL A 116 9.35 -2.10 4.88
C VAL A 116 10.42 -3.15 4.61
N ARG A 117 11.22 -3.51 5.62
CA ARG A 117 12.21 -4.60 5.51
C ARG A 117 11.55 -5.96 5.34
N ASP A 118 10.38 -6.20 5.95
CA ASP A 118 9.67 -7.46 5.81
C ASP A 118 9.12 -7.60 4.39
N VAL A 119 8.57 -6.52 3.83
CA VAL A 119 8.13 -6.46 2.43
C VAL A 119 9.30 -6.73 1.48
N ALA A 120 10.45 -6.08 1.70
CA ALA A 120 11.64 -6.30 0.89
C ALA A 120 12.16 -7.74 1.00
N HIS A 121 12.14 -8.32 2.20
CA HIS A 121 12.52 -9.71 2.42
C HIS A 121 11.57 -10.67 1.67
N ALA A 122 10.26 -10.42 1.73
CA ALA A 122 9.26 -11.18 1.00
C ALA A 122 9.47 -11.14 -0.52
N GLN A 123 9.79 -9.96 -1.06
CA GLN A 123 10.08 -9.77 -2.48
C GLN A 123 11.30 -10.59 -2.95
N VAL A 124 12.26 -10.84 -2.07
CA VAL A 124 13.44 -11.68 -2.38
C VAL A 124 13.14 -13.17 -2.20
N LEU A 125 12.36 -13.52 -1.17
CA LEU A 125 12.11 -14.90 -0.78
C LEU A 125 11.06 -15.59 -1.67
N LEU A 126 9.90 -14.96 -1.86
CA LEU A 126 8.73 -15.61 -2.48
C LEU A 126 8.95 -16.05 -3.94
N PRO A 127 9.62 -15.28 -4.82
CA PRO A 127 9.91 -15.73 -6.17
C PRO A 127 10.76 -17.01 -6.24
N ARG A 128 11.56 -17.29 -5.20
CA ARG A 128 12.44 -18.48 -5.15
C ARG A 128 11.68 -19.75 -4.77
N LEU A 129 10.49 -19.60 -4.20
CA LEU A 129 9.66 -20.70 -3.76
C LEU A 129 8.75 -21.24 -4.86
N HIS A 130 8.79 -20.65 -6.07
CA HIS A 130 7.94 -21.01 -7.22
C HIS A 130 6.47 -21.15 -6.84
N ILE A 131 5.99 -20.16 -6.06
CA ILE A 131 4.61 -20.11 -5.61
C ILE A 131 3.82 -19.17 -6.53
N GLU A 132 3.13 -19.73 -7.52
CA GLU A 132 2.26 -18.97 -8.45
C GLU A 132 1.01 -18.41 -7.74
N ARG A 133 1.11 -17.30 -6.99
CA ARG A 133 0.00 -16.80 -6.16
C ARG A 133 0.00 -15.28 -5.91
N GLU A 134 -1.20 -14.75 -5.69
CA GLU A 134 -1.41 -13.51 -4.96
C GLU A 134 -1.25 -13.78 -3.45
N VAL A 135 -0.41 -12.99 -2.78
CA VAL A 135 -0.22 -13.09 -1.33
C VAL A 135 -0.48 -11.73 -0.67
N PRO A 136 -1.60 -11.59 0.07
CA PRO A 136 -1.80 -10.45 0.95
C PRO A 136 -0.65 -10.35 1.94
N PHE A 137 0.02 -9.20 1.98
CA PHE A 137 1.16 -8.95 2.84
C PHE A 137 0.77 -7.96 3.95
N VAL A 138 0.11 -8.48 4.98
CA VAL A 138 -0.44 -7.71 6.07
C VAL A 138 -0.10 -8.41 7.39
N HIS A 139 0.63 -7.73 8.27
CA HIS A 139 1.00 -8.26 9.58
C HIS A 139 -0.25 -8.63 10.38
N GLY A 140 -1.22 -7.72 10.40
CA GLY A 140 -2.56 -7.97 10.90
C GLY A 140 -3.52 -6.88 10.45
N ILE A 141 -4.81 -7.20 10.45
CA ILE A 141 -5.92 -6.28 10.19
C ILE A 141 -6.44 -5.79 11.55
N TYR A 142 -6.49 -4.48 11.75
CA TYR A 142 -6.97 -3.86 12.97
C TYR A 142 -7.48 -2.45 12.70
N GLN A 143 -8.28 -1.91 13.62
CA GLN A 143 -8.87 -0.58 13.47
C GLN A 143 -7.78 0.50 13.51
N PHE A 144 -7.98 1.58 12.74
CA PHE A 144 -7.12 2.75 12.79
C PHE A 144 -7.11 3.39 14.18
N LYS A 145 -8.22 3.31 14.93
CA LYS A 145 -8.23 3.74 16.34
C LYS A 145 -7.18 3.01 17.19
N ASP A 146 -7.04 1.69 17.02
CA ASP A 146 -6.10 0.87 17.80
C ASP A 146 -4.65 1.21 17.43
N PHE A 147 -4.42 1.51 16.15
CA PHE A 147 -3.16 2.05 15.67
C PHE A 147 -2.86 3.42 16.31
N ALA A 148 -3.83 4.34 16.30
CA ALA A 148 -3.69 5.67 16.90
C ALA A 148 -3.41 5.61 18.41
N GLU A 149 -4.08 4.72 19.13
CA GLU A 149 -3.80 4.44 20.55
C GLU A 149 -2.37 3.93 20.76
N THR A 150 -1.91 3.03 19.89
CA THR A 150 -0.52 2.53 19.94
C THR A 150 0.48 3.66 19.72
N VAL A 151 0.26 4.51 18.71
CA VAL A 151 1.12 5.67 18.43
C VAL A 151 1.11 6.67 19.60
N ALA A 152 -0.06 6.99 20.16
CA ALA A 152 -0.19 7.89 21.31
C ALA A 152 0.53 7.36 22.56
N ARG A 153 0.50 6.04 22.78
CA ARG A 153 1.23 5.38 23.88
C ARG A 153 2.74 5.41 23.67
N LEU A 154 3.21 5.21 22.44
CA LEU A 154 4.63 5.20 22.11
C LEU A 154 5.25 6.60 22.18
N PHE A 155 4.49 7.65 21.84
CA PHE A 155 5.00 9.01 21.81
C PHE A 155 4.06 10.01 22.51
N PRO A 156 4.07 10.05 23.86
CA PRO A 156 3.19 10.94 24.62
C PRO A 156 3.46 12.44 24.41
N GLY A 157 4.57 12.81 23.78
CA GLY A 157 4.90 14.20 23.45
C GLY A 157 4.24 14.74 22.18
N TYR A 158 3.65 13.88 21.34
CA TYR A 158 2.92 14.29 20.14
C TYR A 158 1.42 14.46 20.44
N ASN A 159 0.76 15.37 19.72
CA ASN A 159 -0.67 15.62 19.86
C ASN A 159 -1.51 14.63 19.03
N VAL A 160 -1.39 13.34 19.32
CA VAL A 160 -2.11 12.29 18.57
C VAL A 160 -3.61 12.34 18.90
N HIS A 161 -4.44 12.43 17.87
CA HIS A 161 -5.90 12.41 18.06
C HIS A 161 -6.37 11.03 18.57
N ARG A 162 -7.31 11.03 19.53
CA ARG A 162 -7.94 9.82 20.06
C ARG A 162 -9.34 9.67 19.48
N PHE A 163 -9.54 8.61 18.71
CA PHE A 163 -10.82 8.25 18.13
C PHE A 163 -11.70 7.58 19.19
N THR A 164 -12.95 8.03 19.34
CA THR A 164 -13.90 7.48 20.32
C THR A 164 -14.82 6.41 19.73
N GLU A 165 -14.97 6.40 18.42
CA GLU A 165 -15.84 5.49 17.67
C GLU A 165 -15.00 4.51 16.83
N GLU A 166 -15.66 3.51 16.24
CA GLU A 166 -15.00 2.65 15.24
C GLU A 166 -14.61 3.47 14.01
N THR A 167 -13.36 3.27 13.56
CA THR A 167 -12.83 3.98 12.40
C THR A 167 -13.08 3.24 11.09
N GLN A 168 -13.27 1.92 11.15
CA GLN A 168 -13.62 1.07 10.02
C GLN A 168 -14.83 0.20 10.41
N PRO A 169 -16.07 0.70 10.23
CA PRO A 169 -17.28 -0.05 10.59
C PRO A 169 -17.36 -1.40 9.88
N GLY A 170 -17.59 -2.47 10.63
CA GLY A 170 -17.71 -3.84 10.10
C GLY A 170 -16.38 -4.52 9.76
N LEU A 171 -15.23 -3.87 10.01
CA LEU A 171 -13.92 -4.51 9.85
C LEU A 171 -13.69 -5.55 10.95
N VAL A 172 -13.47 -6.80 10.55
CA VAL A 172 -13.09 -7.89 11.46
C VAL A 172 -11.57 -7.91 11.62
N ALA A 173 -11.09 -7.72 12.85
CA ALA A 173 -9.66 -7.77 13.15
C ALA A 173 -9.09 -9.19 12.94
N CYS A 174 -7.88 -9.27 12.40
CA CYS A 174 -7.18 -10.53 12.13
C CYS A 174 -5.69 -10.37 12.46
N LYS A 175 -5.20 -11.03 13.52
CA LYS A 175 -3.81 -10.90 13.97
C LYS A 175 -2.79 -11.63 13.09
N ASP A 176 -3.23 -12.64 12.34
CA ASP A 176 -2.38 -13.46 11.46
C ASP A 176 -2.91 -13.43 10.02
N ALA A 177 -3.19 -12.22 9.51
CA ALA A 177 -3.73 -12.05 8.15
C ALA A 177 -2.81 -12.66 7.08
N SER A 178 -1.50 -12.72 7.37
CA SER A 178 -0.49 -13.38 6.54
C SER A 178 0.01 -14.72 7.13
N LYS A 179 -0.86 -15.52 7.77
CA LYS A 179 -0.50 -16.83 8.35
C LYS A 179 0.36 -17.71 7.44
N ARG A 180 0.04 -17.75 6.15
CA ARG A 180 0.79 -18.52 5.15
C ARG A 180 2.23 -18.05 4.99
N LEU A 181 2.50 -16.75 5.08
CA LEU A 181 3.85 -16.21 4.99
C LEU A 181 4.66 -16.59 6.24
N ILE A 182 4.02 -16.60 7.40
CA ILE A 182 4.61 -17.07 8.65
C ILE A 182 5.00 -18.55 8.53
N GLU A 183 4.12 -19.39 7.98
CA GLU A 183 4.39 -20.81 7.72
C GLU A 183 5.55 -21.03 6.73
N LEU A 184 5.78 -20.08 5.82
CA LEU A 184 6.92 -20.07 4.89
C LEU A 184 8.22 -19.50 5.50
N GLY A 185 8.22 -19.17 6.80
CA GLY A 185 9.40 -18.72 7.53
C GLY A 185 9.62 -17.20 7.55
N LEU A 186 8.65 -16.39 7.10
CA LEU A 186 8.74 -14.95 7.32
C LEU A 186 8.44 -14.62 8.79
N ALA A 187 9.42 -13.99 9.43
CA ALA A 187 9.21 -13.29 10.68
C ALA A 187 8.77 -11.85 10.37
N PHE A 188 7.63 -11.44 10.93
CA PHE A 188 7.19 -10.06 10.84
C PHE A 188 7.74 -9.24 12.02
N THR A 189 8.25 -8.06 11.70
CA THR A 189 8.68 -7.07 12.66
C THR A 189 7.46 -6.55 13.45
N PRO A 190 7.54 -6.44 14.78
CA PRO A 190 6.46 -5.88 15.59
C PRO A 190 6.08 -4.47 15.13
N ILE A 191 4.79 -4.16 15.15
CA ILE A 191 4.30 -2.88 14.65
C ILE A 191 4.88 -1.69 15.42
N GLU A 192 5.10 -1.83 16.73
CA GLU A 192 5.71 -0.78 17.55
C GLU A 192 7.12 -0.42 17.10
N GLU A 193 7.87 -1.39 16.59
CA GLU A 193 9.22 -1.16 16.05
C GLU A 193 9.14 -0.44 14.70
N ALA A 194 8.23 -0.84 13.82
CA ALA A 194 8.00 -0.14 12.56
C ALA A 194 7.56 1.32 12.76
N ILE A 195 6.71 1.58 13.75
CA ILE A 195 6.29 2.93 14.13
C ILE A 195 7.49 3.75 14.63
N LYS A 196 8.30 3.20 15.54
CA LYS A 196 9.49 3.86 16.09
C LYS A 196 10.53 4.21 15.03
N GLU A 197 10.85 3.25 14.17
CA GLU A 197 11.82 3.49 13.09
C GLU A 197 11.31 4.53 12.08
N SER A 198 10.01 4.51 11.77
CA SER A 198 9.39 5.51 10.90
C SER A 198 9.48 6.92 11.49
N GLU A 199 9.11 7.08 12.77
CA GLU A 199 9.15 8.37 13.46
C GLU A 199 10.58 8.92 13.49
N ALA A 200 11.55 8.11 13.91
CA ALA A 200 12.95 8.50 13.97
C ALA A 200 13.50 8.90 12.59
N SER A 201 13.13 8.15 11.54
CA SER A 201 13.50 8.45 10.18
C SER A 201 12.85 9.73 9.64
N MET A 202 11.59 9.99 10.00
CA MET A 202 10.90 11.23 9.61
C MET A 202 11.49 12.45 10.32
N LYS A 203 11.76 12.32 11.62
CA LYS A 203 12.36 13.38 12.45
C LYS A 203 13.75 13.75 11.97
N SER A 204 14.63 12.77 11.73
CA SER A 204 15.99 13.03 11.21
C SER A 204 16.00 13.69 9.83
N LYS A 205 14.93 13.53 9.05
CA LYS A 205 14.76 14.15 7.73
C LYS A 205 13.95 15.47 7.76
N GLY A 206 13.58 15.95 8.94
CA GLY A 206 12.87 17.24 9.10
C GLY A 206 11.39 17.18 8.72
N PHE A 207 10.78 15.99 8.64
CA PHE A 207 9.34 15.83 8.40
C PHE A 207 8.49 15.94 9.67
N LEU A 208 9.13 15.92 10.85
CA LEU A 208 8.51 16.11 12.16
C LEU A 208 9.30 17.20 12.90
N GLY A 209 8.59 18.15 13.50
CA GLY A 209 9.13 19.29 14.24
C GLY A 209 9.34 19.00 15.71
#